data_AF-A0A7V6WIY8-F1
#
_entry.id   AF-A0A7V6WIY8-F1
#
_cell.length_a   1.000
_cell.length_b   1.000
_cell.length_c   1.000
_cell.angle_alpha   90.00
_cell.angle_beta   90.00
_cell.angle_gamma   90.00
#
_symmetry.space_group_name_H-M   'P 1'
#
loop_
_entity.id
_entity.type
_entity.pdbx_description
1 polymer ?
#
loop_
_entity_poly.entity_id
_entity_poly.type
_entity_poly.pdbx_seq_one_letter_code
_entity_poly.pdbx_strand_id
1 'polypeptide(L)'
;MQGYSTGGKGQWGKVLPPGSQAVTLKETGEKRFPWRIIVGGMLIILFFAGLVAASYYYAEWKFAENQKLLVQNMETTLQSIKEANAINIQILEGEINSLQEQLNEINSALKQMDESITGSNVAKQALSKRIVDLSGRVEELRQSMSFVKEELTE
;
A
#
# COMPACT_ATOMS: atom_id res chain seq x y z
N MET A 1 -14.77 -14.84 55.13
CA MET A 1 -13.71 -15.77 55.55
C MET A 1 -12.57 -14.91 56.06
N GLN A 2 -12.38 -14.76 57.38
CA GLN A 2 -11.52 -15.64 58.22
C GLN A 2 -10.13 -15.81 57.58
N GLY A 3 -8.99 -15.51 58.21
CA GLY A 3 -8.69 -15.17 59.59
C GLY A 3 -7.17 -15.02 59.76
N TYR A 4 -6.79 -14.40 60.88
CA TYR A 4 -5.45 -14.06 61.37
C TYR A 4 -4.50 -15.26 61.60
N SER A 5 -3.19 -14.97 61.71
CA SER A 5 -2.28 -15.40 62.81
C SER A 5 -0.83 -15.48 62.30
N THR A 6 0.07 -14.54 62.61
CA THR A 6 0.95 -14.45 63.81
C THR A 6 1.81 -15.68 64.11
N GLY A 7 3.13 -15.47 64.10
CA GLY A 7 4.16 -16.37 64.65
C GLY A 7 5.47 -16.21 63.86
N GLY A 8 6.64 -15.95 64.44
CA GLY A 8 7.05 -15.90 65.82
C GLY A 8 8.49 -15.41 65.88
N LYS A 9 8.82 -14.75 66.98
CA LYS A 9 10.14 -14.19 67.29
C LYS A 9 11.19 -15.29 67.36
N GLY A 10 12.36 -15.01 66.80
CA GLY A 10 13.57 -15.81 66.96
C GLY A 10 14.80 -14.92 67.04
N GLN A 11 14.85 -14.05 68.06
CA GLN A 11 16.13 -13.46 68.50
C GLN A 11 16.94 -14.56 69.18
N TRP A 12 17.87 -15.15 68.44
CA TRP A 12 18.96 -15.93 69.01
C TRP A 12 20.22 -15.09 68.90
N GLY A 13 20.57 -14.47 70.02
CA GLY A 13 21.90 -13.91 70.23
C GLY A 13 22.94 -15.01 70.09
N LYS A 14 23.82 -14.87 69.10
CA LYS A 14 25.08 -15.61 69.07
C LYS A 14 26.13 -14.77 69.75
N VAL A 15 26.43 -15.19 70.98
CA VAL A 15 27.56 -14.78 71.79
C VAL A 15 28.83 -15.01 70.99
N LEU A 16 29.60 -13.95 70.77
CA LEU A 16 30.93 -14.00 70.15
C LEU A 16 31.93 -14.57 71.17
N PRO A 17 32.72 -15.61 70.83
CA PRO A 17 33.78 -16.10 71.71
C PRO A 17 34.95 -15.09 71.77
N PRO A 18 35.55 -14.87 72.97
CA PRO A 18 36.77 -14.09 73.10
C PRO A 18 37.95 -14.95 72.64
N GLY A 19 38.47 -14.63 71.46
CA GLY A 19 39.52 -15.40 70.81
C GLY A 19 39.99 -14.72 69.54
N SER A 20 40.26 -13.42 69.65
CA SER A 20 40.78 -12.57 68.58
C SER A 20 42.20 -12.99 68.21
N GLN A 21 42.33 -13.99 67.35
CA GLN A 21 43.54 -14.10 66.52
C GLN A 21 43.31 -13.24 65.28
N ALA A 22 44.01 -12.12 65.22
CA ALA A 22 44.10 -11.28 64.04
C ALA A 22 44.79 -12.07 62.93
N VAL A 23 44.01 -12.76 62.09
CA VAL A 23 44.51 -13.31 60.84
C VAL A 23 44.72 -12.14 59.89
N THR A 24 45.97 -11.71 59.78
CA THR A 24 46.42 -10.76 58.77
C THR A 24 46.46 -11.46 57.42
N LEU A 25 45.31 -11.52 56.73
CA LEU A 25 45.27 -11.95 55.32
C LEU A 25 45.82 -10.82 54.44
N LYS A 26 47.15 -10.76 54.34
CA LYS A 26 47.85 -10.02 53.31
C LYS A 26 48.10 -10.93 52.12
N GLU A 27 47.04 -11.30 51.39
CA GLU A 27 47.18 -11.84 50.04
C GLU A 27 46.85 -10.73 49.04
N THR A 28 47.88 -10.03 48.60
CA THR A 28 47.87 -9.31 47.34
C THR A 28 48.02 -10.35 46.23
N GLY A 29 46.94 -11.10 45.99
CA GLY A 29 46.85 -11.95 44.82
C GLY A 29 46.86 -11.06 43.59
N GLU A 30 47.96 -11.08 42.84
CA GLU A 30 48.01 -10.57 41.47
C GLU A 30 46.79 -11.12 40.72
N LYS A 31 45.80 -10.26 40.49
CA LYS A 31 44.66 -10.56 39.63
C LYS A 31 45.22 -10.77 38.23
N ARG A 32 45.56 -12.01 37.90
CA ARG A 32 45.88 -12.44 36.55
C ARG A 32 44.65 -12.19 35.71
N PHE A 33 44.61 -10.98 35.15
CA PHE A 33 43.51 -10.48 34.36
C PHE A 33 43.26 -11.49 33.24
N PRO A 34 42.03 -11.98 33.04
CA PRO A 34 41.76 -13.04 32.08
C PRO A 34 41.76 -12.46 30.66
N TRP A 35 42.95 -12.08 30.18
CA TRP A 35 43.19 -11.47 28.87
C TRP A 35 42.57 -12.28 27.72
N ARG A 36 42.52 -13.61 27.88
CA ARG A 36 41.86 -14.53 26.94
C ARG A 36 40.37 -14.21 26.74
N ILE A 37 39.67 -13.76 27.77
CA ILE A 37 38.24 -13.39 27.70
C ILE A 37 38.06 -12.08 26.93
N ILE A 38 38.94 -11.10 27.14
CA ILE A 38 38.90 -9.83 26.40
C ILE A 38 39.16 -10.06 24.92
N VAL A 39 40.21 -10.81 24.59
CA VAL A 39 40.55 -11.12 23.19
C VAL A 39 39.43 -11.92 22.53
N GLY A 40 38.86 -12.91 23.22
CA GLY A 40 37.70 -13.66 22.74
C GLY A 40 36.49 -12.76 22.47
N GLY A 41 36.17 -11.86 23.40
CA GLY A 41 35.08 -10.89 23.23
C GLY A 41 35.30 -9.94 22.05
N MET A 42 36.53 -9.45 21.87
CA MET A 42 36.87 -8.55 20.76
C MET A 42 36.71 -9.22 19.39
N LEU A 43 37.11 -10.48 19.25
CA LEU A 43 36.96 -11.24 18.00
C LEU A 43 35.48 -11.46 17.65
N ILE A 44 34.63 -11.71 18.64
CA ILE A 44 33.19 -11.86 18.43
C ILE A 44 32.58 -10.55 17.92
N ILE A 45 32.94 -9.41 18.53
CA ILE A 45 32.43 -8.10 18.08
C ILE A 45 32.86 -7.81 16.65
N LEU A 46 34.12 -8.07 16.30
CA LEU A 46 34.63 -7.91 14.93
C LEU A 46 33.89 -8.80 13.93
N PHE A 47 33.60 -10.04 14.32
CA PHE A 47 32.83 -10.97 13.48
C PHE A 47 31.42 -10.42 13.18
N PHE A 48 30.70 -9.95 14.20
CA PHE A 48 29.37 -9.36 14.00
C PHE A 48 29.41 -8.05 13.19
N ALA A 49 30.39 -7.19 13.43
CA ALA A 49 30.57 -5.97 12.65
C ALA A 49 30.80 -6.26 11.16
N GLY A 50 31.62 -7.27 10.85
CA GLY A 50 31.83 -7.73 9.48
C GLY A 50 30.56 -8.30 8.84
N LEU A 51 29.77 -9.06 9.60
CA LEU A 51 28.52 -9.65 9.12
C LEU A 51 27.48 -8.57 8.80
N VAL A 52 27.35 -7.55 9.65
CA VAL A 52 26.47 -6.40 9.39
C VAL A 52 26.93 -5.62 8.16
N ALA A 53 28.23 -5.33 8.03
CA ALA A 53 28.76 -4.65 6.86
C ALA A 53 28.53 -5.44 5.56
N ALA A 54 28.76 -6.76 5.58
CA ALA A 54 28.49 -7.63 4.45
C ALA A 54 27.00 -7.68 4.09
N SER A 55 26.12 -7.73 5.11
CA SER A 55 24.67 -7.70 4.88
C SER A 55 24.20 -6.39 4.24
N TYR A 56 24.79 -5.27 4.65
CA TYR A 56 24.48 -3.96 4.08
C TYR A 56 24.91 -3.87 2.62
N TYR A 57 26.14 -4.31 2.32
CA TYR A 57 26.66 -4.35 0.95
C TYR A 57 25.84 -5.29 0.04
N TYR A 58 25.41 -6.44 0.57
CA TYR A 58 24.57 -7.39 -0.16
C TYR A 58 23.17 -6.83 -0.45
N ALA A 59 22.59 -6.11 0.52
CA ALA A 59 21.29 -5.48 0.34
C ALA A 59 21.32 -4.44 -0.80
N GLU A 60 22.33 -3.57 -0.80
CA GLU A 60 22.47 -2.50 -1.80
C GLU A 60 22.64 -3.06 -3.23
N TRP A 61 23.39 -4.15 -3.39
CA TRP A 61 23.52 -4.84 -4.67
C TRP A 61 22.20 -5.44 -5.18
N LYS A 62 21.40 -6.07 -4.30
CA LYS A 62 20.10 -6.65 -4.67
C LYS A 62 19.01 -5.62 -4.95
N PHE A 63 19.05 -4.47 -4.28
CA PHE A 63 18.09 -3.39 -4.54
C PHE A 63 18.24 -2.80 -5.95
N ALA A 64 19.48 -2.67 -6.45
CA ALA A 64 19.72 -2.20 -7.82
C ALA A 64 19.14 -3.13 -8.89
N GLU A 65 19.23 -4.46 -8.67
CA GLU A 65 18.69 -5.46 -9.59
C GLU A 65 17.16 -5.48 -9.60
N ASN A 66 16.54 -5.39 -8.41
CA ASN A 66 15.09 -5.39 -8.27
C ASN A 66 14.42 -4.15 -8.88
N GLN A 67 15.07 -2.97 -8.82
CA GLN A 67 14.52 -1.77 -9.46
C GLN A 67 14.43 -1.90 -10.98
N LYS A 68 15.43 -2.52 -11.62
CA LYS A 68 15.46 -2.66 -13.08
C LYS A 68 14.31 -3.52 -13.61
N LEU A 69 13.99 -4.61 -12.90
CA LEU A 69 12.85 -5.47 -13.23
C LEU A 69 11.51 -4.78 -12.99
N LEU A 70 11.39 -4.00 -11.91
CA LEU A 70 10.17 -3.25 -11.62
C LEU A 70 9.89 -2.18 -12.68
N VAL A 71 10.90 -1.42 -13.09
CA VAL A 71 10.76 -0.39 -14.13
C VAL A 71 10.35 -1.01 -15.46
N GLN A 72 10.99 -2.10 -15.88
CA GLN A 72 10.65 -2.78 -17.15
C GLN A 72 9.23 -3.35 -17.17
N ASN A 73 8.78 -3.93 -16.05
CA ASN A 73 7.42 -4.42 -15.90
C ASN A 73 6.41 -3.26 -15.88
N MET A 74 6.77 -2.12 -15.29
CA MET A 74 5.92 -0.92 -15.28
C MET A 74 5.75 -0.33 -16.68
N GLU A 75 6.83 -0.20 -17.46
CA GLU A 75 6.74 0.31 -18.83
C GLU A 75 5.84 -0.56 -19.71
N THR A 76 6.01 -1.88 -19.64
CA THR A 76 5.19 -2.84 -20.39
C THR A 76 3.73 -2.80 -19.95
N THR A 77 3.48 -2.73 -18.65
CA THR A 77 2.12 -2.63 -18.09
C THR A 77 1.47 -1.32 -18.50
N LEU A 78 2.18 -0.20 -18.41
CA LEU A 78 1.70 1.12 -18.81
C LEU A 78 1.35 1.13 -20.30
N GLN A 79 2.21 0.58 -21.17
CA GLN A 79 1.93 0.48 -22.59
C GLN A 79 0.68 -0.37 -22.87
N SER A 80 0.56 -1.53 -22.20
CA SER A 80 -0.63 -2.39 -22.35
C SER A 80 -1.92 -1.71 -21.89
N ILE A 81 -1.86 -0.88 -20.84
CA ILE A 81 -2.99 -0.08 -20.36
C ILE A 81 -3.32 1.03 -21.36
N LYS A 82 -2.31 1.73 -21.91
CA LYS A 82 -2.52 2.75 -22.95
C LYS A 82 -3.18 2.15 -24.18
N GLU A 83 -2.70 1.00 -24.65
CA GLU A 83 -3.26 0.28 -25.80
C GLU A 83 -4.69 -0.21 -25.53
N ALA A 84 -4.94 -0.85 -24.38
CA ALA A 84 -6.28 -1.31 -24.00
C ALA A 84 -7.27 -0.14 -23.87
N ASN A 85 -6.84 0.98 -23.29
CA ASN A 85 -7.68 2.18 -23.17
C ASN A 85 -7.96 2.80 -24.54
N ALA A 86 -6.98 2.87 -25.44
CA ALA A 86 -7.19 3.37 -26.80
C ALA A 86 -8.20 2.52 -27.58
N ILE A 87 -8.17 1.19 -27.43
CA ILE A 87 -9.15 0.28 -28.02
C ILE A 87 -10.53 0.49 -27.41
N ASN A 88 -10.63 0.56 -26.08
CA ASN A 88 -11.90 0.76 -25.38
C ASN A 88 -12.55 2.11 -25.74
N ILE A 89 -11.76 3.19 -25.84
CA ILE A 89 -12.26 4.50 -26.27
C ILE A 89 -12.80 4.42 -27.70
N GLN A 90 -12.12 3.75 -28.63
CA GLN A 90 -12.63 3.57 -29.99
C GLN A 90 -13.94 2.80 -30.04
N ILE A 91 -14.08 1.74 -29.23
CA ILE A 91 -15.32 0.97 -29.13
C ILE A 91 -16.45 1.85 -28.61
N LEU A 92 -16.21 2.58 -27.51
CA LEU A 92 -17.19 3.49 -26.93
C LEU A 92 -17.58 4.64 -27.88
N GLU A 93 -16.62 5.18 -28.65
CA GLU A 93 -16.89 6.19 -29.68
C GLU A 93 -17.79 5.63 -30.79
N GLY A 94 -17.57 4.37 -31.19
CA GLY A 94 -18.44 3.65 -32.12
C GLY A 94 -19.86 3.47 -31.57
N GLU A 95 -20.01 3.04 -30.31
CA GLU A 95 -21.30 2.89 -29.65
C GLU A 95 -22.05 4.23 -29.50
N ILE A 96 -21.35 5.31 -29.13
CA ILE A 96 -21.92 6.67 -29.08
C ILE A 96 -22.45 7.09 -30.44
N ASN A 97 -21.68 6.91 -31.50
CA ASN A 97 -22.10 7.30 -32.84
C ASN A 97 -23.34 6.50 -33.28
N SER A 98 -23.39 5.20 -32.98
CA SER A 98 -24.57 4.36 -33.22
C SER A 98 -25.80 4.81 -32.43
N LEU A 99 -25.63 5.16 -31.15
CA LEU A 99 -26.73 5.71 -30.33
C LEU A 99 -27.24 7.05 -30.89
N GLN A 100 -26.35 7.92 -31.35
CA GLN A 100 -26.73 9.20 -31.95
C GLN A 100 -27.49 9.00 -33.27
N GLU A 101 -27.08 8.02 -34.09
CA GLU A 101 -27.80 7.64 -35.30
C GLU A 101 -29.20 7.11 -34.99
N GLN A 102 -29.33 6.20 -34.02
CA GLN A 102 -30.63 5.69 -33.57
C GLN A 102 -31.53 6.81 -33.00
N LEU A 103 -30.99 7.76 -32.24
CA LEU A 103 -31.75 8.91 -31.76
C LEU A 103 -32.23 9.82 -32.91
N ASN A 104 -31.40 10.01 -33.94
CA ASN A 104 -31.78 10.76 -35.13
C ASN A 104 -32.88 10.05 -35.91
N GLU A 105 -32.81 8.72 -36.06
CA GLU A 105 -33.87 7.91 -36.67
C GLU A 105 -35.19 8.02 -35.90
N ILE A 106 -35.16 7.87 -34.57
CA ILE A 106 -36.34 8.02 -33.72
C ILE A 106 -36.92 9.44 -33.85
N ASN A 107 -36.07 10.47 -33.87
CA ASN A 107 -36.51 11.86 -34.05
C ASN A 107 -37.15 12.08 -35.43
N SER A 108 -36.58 11.50 -36.49
CA SER A 108 -37.13 11.54 -37.84
C SER A 108 -38.49 10.82 -37.92
N ALA A 109 -38.58 9.62 -37.34
CA ALA A 109 -39.82 8.87 -37.25
C ALA A 109 -40.90 9.62 -36.46
N LEU A 110 -40.53 10.29 -35.37
CA LEU A 110 -41.45 11.14 -34.60
C LEU A 110 -41.93 12.34 -35.40
N LYS A 111 -41.06 13.01 -36.18
CA LYS A 111 -41.46 14.12 -37.06
C LYS A 111 -42.44 13.65 -38.15
N GLN A 112 -42.17 12.52 -38.79
CA GLN A 112 -43.09 11.92 -39.77
C GLN A 112 -44.42 11.51 -39.13
N MET A 113 -44.39 10.99 -37.91
CA MET A 113 -45.60 10.71 -37.13
C MET A 113 -46.32 11.99 -36.70
N ASP A 114 -45.60 13.10 -36.52
CA ASP A 114 -46.15 14.41 -36.20
C ASP A 114 -47.02 14.94 -37.35
N GLU A 115 -46.56 14.74 -38.59
CA GLU A 115 -47.29 15.06 -39.83
C GLU A 115 -48.51 14.14 -40.05
N SER A 116 -48.45 12.89 -39.57
CA SER A 116 -49.49 11.88 -39.82
C SER A 116 -50.54 11.72 -38.71
N ILE A 117 -50.29 12.17 -37.48
CA ILE A 117 -51.19 11.95 -36.32
C ILE A 117 -51.57 13.28 -35.66
N THR A 118 -52.80 13.74 -35.86
CA THR A 118 -53.40 14.93 -35.21
C THR A 118 -53.77 14.74 -33.72
N GLY A 119 -53.38 13.62 -33.08
CA GLY A 119 -54.12 13.08 -31.92
C GLY A 119 -53.51 13.10 -30.50
N SER A 120 -52.23 13.41 -30.25
CA SER A 120 -51.74 13.48 -28.85
C SER A 120 -50.45 14.30 -28.69
N ASN A 121 -50.59 15.62 -28.58
CA ASN A 121 -49.46 16.54 -28.38
C ASN A 121 -48.64 16.27 -27.11
N VAL A 122 -49.26 15.74 -26.05
CA VAL A 122 -48.60 15.53 -24.74
C VAL A 122 -47.61 14.37 -24.79
N ALA A 123 -47.98 13.23 -25.39
CA ALA A 123 -47.07 12.10 -25.54
C ALA A 123 -45.90 12.43 -26.48
N LYS A 124 -46.16 13.20 -27.53
CA LYS A 124 -45.14 13.68 -28.48
C LYS A 124 -44.13 14.62 -27.81
N GLN A 125 -44.60 15.61 -27.05
CA GLN A 125 -43.70 16.50 -26.30
C GLN A 125 -42.86 15.74 -25.27
N ALA A 126 -43.44 14.74 -24.60
CA ALA A 126 -42.70 13.91 -23.64
C ALA A 126 -41.59 13.08 -24.34
N LEU A 127 -41.88 12.49 -25.50
CA LEU A 127 -40.89 11.73 -26.29
C LEU A 127 -39.80 12.64 -26.86
N SER A 128 -40.18 13.77 -27.45
CA SER A 128 -39.24 14.76 -27.97
C SER A 128 -38.30 15.28 -26.89
N LYS A 129 -38.84 15.62 -25.71
CA LYS A 129 -38.03 16.05 -24.55
C LYS A 129 -37.06 14.96 -24.08
N ARG A 130 -37.49 13.69 -24.10
CA ARG A 130 -36.63 12.57 -23.70
C ARG A 130 -35.50 12.29 -24.70
N ILE A 131 -35.74 12.50 -25.99
CA ILE A 131 -34.70 12.40 -27.03
C ILE A 131 -33.67 13.53 -26.88
N VAL A 132 -34.13 14.75 -26.58
CA VAL A 132 -33.22 15.87 -26.31
C VAL A 132 -32.37 15.58 -25.05
N ASP A 133 -32.97 15.06 -23.98
CA ASP A 133 -32.23 14.66 -22.77
C ASP A 133 -31.20 13.55 -23.07
N LEU A 134 -31.59 12.52 -23.83
CA LEU A 134 -30.68 11.44 -24.26
C LEU A 134 -29.54 11.96 -25.13
N SER A 135 -29.84 12.87 -26.06
CA SER A 135 -28.83 13.50 -26.92
C SER A 135 -27.83 14.32 -26.11
N GLY A 136 -28.30 15.05 -25.09
CA GLY A 136 -27.44 15.79 -24.17
C GLY A 136 -26.50 14.87 -23.38
N ARG A 137 -27.03 13.77 -22.85
CA ARG A 137 -26.21 12.77 -22.12
C ARG A 137 -25.16 12.11 -23.02
N VAL A 138 -25.48 11.85 -24.28
CA VAL A 138 -24.52 11.31 -25.27
C VAL A 138 -23.39 12.31 -25.53
N GLU A 139 -23.72 13.60 -25.62
CA GLU A 139 -22.72 14.66 -25.79
C GLU A 139 -21.82 14.84 -24.56
N GLU A 140 -22.39 14.79 -23.35
CA GLU A 140 -21.62 14.79 -22.10
C GLU A 140 -20.64 13.60 -22.02
N LEU A 141 -21.09 12.42 -22.47
CA LEU A 141 -20.26 11.21 -22.53
C LEU A 141 -19.12 11.35 -23.55
N ARG A 142 -19.41 11.98 -24.70
CA ARG A 142 -18.41 12.30 -25.73
C ARG A 142 -17.34 13.27 -25.21
N GLN A 143 -17.74 14.30 -24.48
CA GLN A 143 -16.81 15.25 -23.85
C GLN A 143 -15.96 14.59 -22.75
N SER A 144 -16.57 13.75 -21.93
CA SER A 144 -15.85 12.99 -20.90
C SER A 144 -14.79 12.07 -21.52
N MET A 145 -15.11 11.42 -22.65
CA MET A 145 -14.13 10.62 -23.38
C MET A 145 -13.04 11.45 -24.04
N SER A 146 -13.32 12.65 -24.55
CA SER A 146 -12.27 13.51 -25.13
C SER A 146 -11.22 13.91 -24.09
N PHE A 147 -11.64 14.17 -22.85
CA PHE A 147 -10.73 14.48 -21.75
C PHE A 147 -9.82 13.29 -21.42
N VAL A 148 -10.41 12.09 -21.28
CA VAL A 148 -9.65 10.87 -21.01
C VAL A 148 -8.70 10.54 -22.16
N LYS A 149 -9.10 10.78 -23.41
CA LYS A 149 -8.24 10.59 -24.59
C LYS A 149 -7.02 11.50 -24.56
N GLU A 150 -7.20 12.76 -24.18
CA GLU A 150 -6.11 13.75 -24.07
C GLU A 150 -5.07 13.34 -23.02
N GLU A 151 -5.50 12.92 -21.82
CA GLU A 151 -4.62 12.40 -20.75
C GLU A 151 -3.84 11.14 -21.13
N LEU A 152 -4.37 10.33 -22.05
CA LEU A 152 -3.72 9.10 -22.52
C LEU A 152 -2.64 9.35 -23.58
N THR A 153 -2.79 10.43 -24.35
CA THR A 153 -1.84 10.86 -25.39
C THR A 153 -0.68 11.72 -24.89
N GLU A 154 -0.80 12.37 -23.73
CA GLU A 154 0.36 12.94 -23.01
C GLU A 154 1.20 11.86 -22.29
#